data_AF-A0A960LS48-F1
#
_entry.id   AF-A0A960LS48-F1
#
_cell.length_a   1.000
_cell.length_b   1.000
_cell.length_c   1.000
_cell.angle_alpha   90.00
_cell.angle_beta   90.00
_cell.angle_gamma   90.00
#
_symmetry.space_group_name_H-M   'P 1'
#
loop_
_entity.id
_entity.type
_entity.pdbx_description
1 polymer ?
#
loop_
_entity_poly.entity_id
_entity_poly.type
_entity_poly.pdbx_seq_one_letter_code
_entity_poly.pdbx_strand_id
1 'polypeptide(L)'
;MSPPTEPLRRFDLFPKGNFAVGMVFAIVGCLTMAVMAFAEDEKAPEPDPTTASDDPKEAAKEEIDSGMLFVSPASSPKVYAPIKDAKQTLLAPAYVGKYGVRPYTKEEWKEGGLVWNTVYTAAVKKADALVDELEPNFKRDTRGVIDYAVIENESPWLSSVLLSSRFLPRFEKEFGERIHVVALDRHRLYVFPADGGKLQGYAPALADLYHDDSTIKHPVSLEVFLVDKSGIRAVGSIED
;
A
#
# COMPACT_ATOMS: atom_id res chain seq x y z
N MET A 1 -2.15 28.50 17.39
CA MET A 1 -1.17 28.26 16.32
C MET A 1 -1.83 27.38 15.29
N SER A 2 -2.29 27.95 14.18
CA SER A 2 -2.92 27.21 13.08
C SER A 2 -1.84 26.57 12.20
N PRO A 3 -2.04 25.36 11.66
CA PRO A 3 -1.11 24.78 10.71
C PRO A 3 -1.16 25.56 9.38
N PRO A 4 -0.04 25.63 8.62
CA PRO A 4 0.00 26.33 7.35
C PRO A 4 -0.79 25.58 6.28
N THR A 5 -1.86 26.19 5.79
CA THR A 5 -2.55 25.83 4.55
C THR A 5 -1.79 26.43 3.36
N GLU A 6 -0.73 25.77 2.91
CA GLU A 6 -0.24 25.97 1.55
C GLU A 6 -0.68 24.79 0.68
N PRO A 7 -1.42 25.00 -0.42
CA PRO A 7 -1.63 23.97 -1.40
C PRO A 7 -0.29 23.69 -2.09
N LEU A 8 0.18 22.43 -1.99
CA LEU A 8 1.33 21.94 -2.74
C LEU A 8 1.09 22.20 -4.23
N ARG A 9 1.87 23.12 -4.78
CA ARG A 9 1.90 23.38 -6.22
C ARG A 9 2.32 22.10 -6.93
N ARG A 10 1.46 21.65 -7.84
CA ARG A 10 1.75 20.89 -9.08
C ARG A 10 3.20 20.38 -9.15
N PHE A 11 3.42 19.13 -8.77
CA PHE A 11 4.61 18.41 -9.21
C PHE A 11 4.44 18.11 -10.70
N ASP A 12 5.16 18.86 -11.53
CA ASP A 12 5.46 18.49 -12.91
C ASP A 12 6.30 17.21 -12.88
N LEU A 13 5.64 16.07 -13.04
CA LEU A 13 6.30 14.82 -13.38
C LEU A 13 6.73 14.91 -14.86
N PHE A 14 8.03 14.72 -15.08
CA PHE A 14 8.80 14.68 -16.34
C PHE A 14 9.49 15.97 -16.81
N PRO A 15 10.77 16.18 -16.44
CA PRO A 15 11.73 16.78 -17.35
C PRO A 15 12.26 15.72 -18.33
N LYS A 16 12.06 15.94 -19.63
CA LYS A 16 12.84 15.30 -20.69
C LYS A 16 14.27 15.82 -20.56
N GLY A 17 15.19 14.99 -20.09
CA GLY A 17 16.61 15.32 -19.98
C GLY A 17 17.48 14.18 -20.48
N ASN A 18 18.07 14.35 -21.67
CA ASN A 18 19.23 13.58 -22.12
C ASN A 18 20.35 13.72 -21.09
N PHE A 19 20.80 12.61 -20.50
CA PHE A 19 22.04 12.57 -19.73
C PHE A 19 22.99 11.56 -20.34
N ALA A 20 24.06 12.10 -20.90
CA ALA A 20 25.28 11.37 -21.22
C ALA A 20 25.91 10.84 -19.92
N VAL A 21 26.22 9.55 -19.89
CA VAL A 21 26.97 8.93 -18.79
C VAL A 21 28.44 8.94 -19.18
N GLY A 22 29.20 9.82 -18.52
CA GLY A 22 30.64 9.87 -18.58
C GLY A 22 31.26 9.63 -17.20
N MET A 23 32.21 8.68 -17.19
CA MET A 23 33.39 8.56 -16.33
C MET A 23 33.32 8.21 -14.80
N VAL A 24 33.98 7.08 -14.51
CA VAL A 24 35.16 6.89 -13.62
C VAL A 24 34.96 6.96 -12.09
N PHE A 25 35.28 5.87 -11.39
CA PHE A 25 36.50 5.70 -10.57
C PHE A 25 36.51 4.30 -9.93
N ALA A 26 37.49 3.49 -10.32
CA ALA A 26 37.86 2.26 -9.62
C ALA A 26 38.94 2.60 -8.60
N ILE A 27 38.65 2.38 -7.31
CA ILE A 27 39.65 2.33 -6.24
C ILE A 27 39.26 1.14 -5.35
N VAL A 28 39.95 0.02 -5.50
CA VAL A 28 39.93 -1.08 -4.53
C VAL A 28 41.37 -1.28 -4.07
N GLY A 29 41.56 -1.07 -2.77
CA GLY A 29 42.84 -1.11 -2.08
C GLY A 29 43.41 -2.51 -1.98
N CYS A 30 44.74 -2.57 -2.07
CA CYS A 30 45.56 -3.75 -1.87
C CYS A 30 46.66 -3.37 -0.86
N LEU A 31 46.54 -3.83 0.39
CA LEU A 31 47.54 -3.88 1.45
C LEU A 31 46.82 -4.59 2.63
N THR A 32 47.30 -5.65 3.28
CA THR A 32 48.67 -5.99 3.69
C THR A 32 48.70 -7.49 4.02
N MET A 33 49.79 -8.17 3.66
CA MET A 33 50.07 -9.57 4.01
C MET A 33 51.02 -9.66 5.21
N ALA A 34 50.86 -10.76 5.98
CA ALA A 34 51.92 -11.57 6.62
C ALA A 34 52.68 -10.97 7.83
N VAL A 35 53.17 -11.67 8.86
CA VAL A 35 53.04 -13.02 9.49
C VAL A 35 54.18 -13.08 10.54
N MET A 36 54.08 -13.97 11.56
CA MET A 36 55.10 -14.37 12.56
C MET A 36 55.17 -13.52 13.85
N ALA A 37 55.39 -14.05 15.07
CA ALA A 37 55.82 -15.38 15.54
C ALA A 37 55.78 -15.44 17.10
N PHE A 38 55.64 -16.67 17.65
CA PHE A 38 56.20 -17.24 18.90
C PHE A 38 56.10 -16.45 20.24
N ALA A 39 55.95 -17.01 21.43
CA ALA A 39 55.71 -18.33 22.02
C ALA A 39 55.53 -18.08 23.53
N GLU A 40 54.86 -18.95 24.27
CA GLU A 40 55.37 -19.58 25.50
C GLU A 40 54.27 -20.42 26.18
N ASP A 41 54.74 -21.56 26.67
CA ASP A 41 54.03 -22.68 27.26
C ASP A 41 53.92 -22.43 28.77
N GLU A 42 52.71 -22.22 29.28
CA GLU A 42 52.45 -22.24 30.72
C GLU A 42 51.17 -23.01 31.03
N LYS A 43 51.29 -23.88 32.03
CA LYS A 43 50.48 -25.06 32.29
C LYS A 43 49.40 -24.79 33.34
N ALA A 44 48.14 -25.05 32.95
CA ALA A 44 46.93 -25.31 33.76
C ALA A 44 46.39 -24.13 34.62
N PRO A 45 45.06 -23.88 34.63
CA PRO A 45 44.04 -24.85 35.03
C PRO A 45 42.96 -25.12 33.98
N GLU A 46 42.32 -26.28 34.06
CA GLU A 46 41.18 -26.68 33.23
C GLU A 46 40.04 -25.63 33.33
N PRO A 47 39.57 -25.05 32.21
CA PRO A 47 38.37 -24.24 32.23
C PRO A 47 37.14 -25.15 32.30
N ASP A 48 36.24 -24.83 33.23
CA ASP A 48 34.90 -25.42 33.34
C ASP A 48 34.22 -25.56 31.96
N PRO A 49 33.71 -26.74 31.58
CA PRO A 49 32.90 -26.91 30.39
C PRO A 49 31.47 -26.42 30.65
N THR A 50 31.30 -25.15 30.99
CA THR A 50 29.98 -24.48 31.02
C THR A 50 30.13 -22.98 30.73
N THR A 51 30.95 -22.62 29.74
CA THR A 51 30.74 -21.38 29.00
C THR A 51 29.65 -21.65 27.98
N ALA A 52 28.41 -21.35 28.38
CA ALA A 52 27.34 -21.07 27.44
C ALA A 52 27.87 -20.06 26.43
N SER A 53 28.03 -20.50 25.18
CA SER A 53 28.14 -19.63 24.04
C SER A 53 26.83 -18.88 23.91
N ASP A 54 26.70 -17.78 24.66
CA ASP A 54 25.78 -16.70 24.36
C ASP A 54 26.27 -16.03 23.07
N ASP A 55 26.18 -16.76 21.95
CA ASP A 55 26.16 -16.13 20.65
C ASP A 55 24.99 -15.13 20.70
N PRO A 56 25.22 -13.83 20.48
CA PRO A 56 24.15 -12.86 20.39
C PRO A 56 23.33 -13.28 19.18
N LYS A 57 22.24 -14.01 19.47
CA LYS A 57 21.23 -14.47 18.54
C LYS A 57 20.83 -13.25 17.72
N GLU A 58 21.39 -13.16 16.52
CA GLU A 58 21.16 -12.10 15.55
C GLU A 58 19.65 -11.96 15.44
N ALA A 59 19.12 -10.91 16.08
CA ALA A 59 17.69 -10.71 16.16
C ALA A 59 17.23 -10.47 14.72
N ALA A 60 16.64 -11.52 14.12
CA ALA A 60 16.10 -11.47 12.77
C ALA A 60 15.23 -10.22 12.70
N LYS A 61 15.67 -9.24 11.90
CA LYS A 61 14.98 -7.98 11.73
C LYS A 61 13.61 -8.30 11.15
N GLU A 62 12.57 -8.27 11.98
CA GLU A 62 11.22 -8.54 11.53
C GLU A 62 10.91 -7.61 10.36
N GLU A 63 10.64 -8.20 9.20
CA GLU A 63 10.28 -7.45 8.01
C GLU A 63 8.90 -6.85 8.27
N ILE A 64 8.87 -5.54 8.55
CA ILE A 64 7.64 -4.83 8.83
C ILE A 64 6.82 -4.77 7.55
N ASP A 65 5.73 -5.54 7.51
CA ASP A 65 4.83 -5.56 6.37
C ASP A 65 4.14 -4.18 6.20
N SER A 66 4.62 -3.40 5.23
CA SER A 66 4.27 -1.99 5.06
C SER A 66 3.56 -1.74 3.72
N GLY A 67 2.64 -0.79 3.67
CA GLY A 67 1.83 -0.50 2.48
C GLY A 67 1.15 0.87 2.51
N MET A 68 0.22 1.09 1.59
CA MET A 68 -0.62 2.29 1.52
C MET A 68 -2.07 1.92 1.81
N LEU A 69 -2.75 2.68 2.65
CA LEU A 69 -4.12 2.43 3.06
C LEU A 69 -5.02 3.59 2.66
N PHE A 70 -6.21 3.26 2.18
CA PHE A 70 -7.30 4.21 1.99
C PHE A 70 -7.98 4.42 3.34
N VAL A 71 -7.98 5.65 3.84
CA VAL A 71 -8.48 5.97 5.18
C VAL A 71 -9.40 7.18 5.15
N SER A 72 -10.44 7.16 5.98
CA SER A 72 -11.29 8.33 6.20
C SER A 72 -10.53 9.45 6.92
N PRO A 73 -10.70 10.73 6.55
CA PRO A 73 -10.20 11.89 7.30
C PRO A 73 -10.56 11.87 8.79
N ALA A 74 -11.68 11.25 9.17
CA ALA A 74 -12.09 11.11 10.57
C ALA A 74 -11.05 10.36 11.41
N SER A 75 -10.33 9.40 10.81
CA SER A 75 -9.21 8.69 11.45
C SER A 75 -7.98 9.57 11.71
N SER A 76 -7.96 10.79 11.15
CA SER A 76 -6.95 11.83 11.39
C SER A 76 -5.50 11.36 11.23
N PRO A 77 -5.14 10.66 10.13
CA PRO A 77 -3.77 10.22 9.90
C PRO A 77 -2.83 11.44 9.89
N LYS A 78 -1.64 11.29 10.48
CA LYS A 78 -0.70 12.41 10.60
C LYS A 78 0.24 12.54 9.41
N VAL A 79 0.38 11.47 8.63
CA VAL A 79 1.12 11.37 7.38
C VAL A 79 0.15 10.84 6.35
N TYR A 80 -0.15 11.63 5.32
CA TYR A 80 -1.10 11.25 4.27
C TYR A 80 -0.88 12.08 3.00
N ALA A 81 -1.48 11.62 1.91
CA ALA A 81 -1.66 12.38 0.68
C ALA A 81 -3.15 12.39 0.29
N PRO A 82 -3.65 13.49 -0.28
CA PRO A 82 -5.00 13.53 -0.82
C PRO A 82 -5.11 12.66 -2.07
N ILE A 83 -6.27 12.03 -2.28
CA ILE A 83 -6.64 11.44 -3.56
C ILE A 83 -7.33 12.51 -4.40
N LYS A 84 -7.10 12.51 -5.71
CA LYS A 84 -7.68 13.51 -6.61
C LYS A 84 -9.21 13.50 -6.50
N ASP A 85 -9.78 14.69 -6.31
CA ASP A 85 -11.22 14.96 -6.19
C ASP A 85 -11.92 14.30 -4.96
N ALA A 86 -11.17 13.55 -4.13
CA ALA A 86 -11.68 12.92 -2.92
C ALA A 86 -11.83 13.93 -1.78
N LYS A 87 -12.95 13.86 -1.07
CA LYS A 87 -13.30 14.67 0.09
C LYS A 87 -13.24 13.85 1.38
N GLN A 88 -13.60 12.57 1.30
CA GLN A 88 -13.74 11.68 2.45
C GLN A 88 -12.73 10.55 2.48
N THR A 89 -11.74 10.56 1.58
CA THR A 89 -10.70 9.53 1.55
C THR A 89 -9.32 10.12 1.35
N LEU A 90 -8.39 9.67 2.19
CA LEU A 90 -6.98 10.00 2.14
C LEU A 90 -6.18 8.73 1.87
N LEU A 91 -5.02 8.88 1.26
CA LEU A 91 -4.03 7.82 1.16
C LEU A 91 -3.02 7.99 2.28
N ALA A 92 -2.87 6.98 3.15
CA ALA A 92 -1.94 7.04 4.27
C ALA A 92 -0.99 5.83 4.25
N PRO A 93 0.32 6.01 4.46
CA PRO A 93 1.23 4.90 4.63
C PRO A 93 0.91 4.22 5.96
N ALA A 94 0.90 2.90 5.93
CA ALA A 94 0.53 2.06 7.06
C ALA A 94 1.40 0.82 7.10
N TYR A 95 1.32 0.09 8.21
CA TYR A 95 1.97 -1.19 8.38
C TYR A 95 1.15 -2.14 9.23
N VAL A 96 1.42 -3.44 9.11
CA VAL A 96 0.83 -4.47 9.97
C VAL A 96 1.63 -4.52 11.27
N GLY A 97 1.02 -4.06 12.35
CA GLY A 97 1.57 -4.21 13.70
C GLY A 97 0.89 -5.34 14.47
N LYS A 98 1.28 -5.49 15.74
CA LYS A 98 0.70 -6.49 16.67
C LYS A 98 -0.83 -6.43 16.78
N TYR A 99 -1.42 -5.25 16.60
CA TYR A 99 -2.86 -5.02 16.74
C TYR A 99 -3.55 -4.79 15.39
N GLY A 100 -2.93 -5.24 14.29
CA GLY A 100 -3.43 -5.06 12.93
C GLY A 100 -2.85 -3.85 12.22
N VAL A 101 -3.52 -3.43 11.16
CA VAL A 101 -3.01 -2.38 10.26
C VAL A 101 -3.27 -1.00 10.83
N ARG A 102 -2.19 -0.23 10.99
CA ARG A 102 -2.24 1.15 11.48
C ARG A 102 -1.41 2.10 10.63
N PRO A 103 -1.87 3.34 10.41
CA PRO A 103 -1.06 4.37 9.78
C PRO A 103 0.19 4.70 10.62
N TYR A 104 1.26 5.13 9.95
CA TYR A 104 2.43 5.65 10.65
C TYR A 104 2.11 6.97 11.38
N THR A 105 2.62 7.09 12.59
CA THR A 105 2.71 8.38 13.30
C THR A 105 3.84 9.24 12.70
N LYS A 106 3.89 10.53 13.06
CA LYS A 106 4.96 11.43 12.59
C LYS A 106 6.32 11.01 13.15
N GLU A 107 6.30 10.53 14.39
CA GLU A 107 7.45 10.07 15.15
C GLU A 107 8.02 8.80 14.49
N GLU A 108 7.20 7.77 14.28
CA GLU A 108 7.61 6.53 13.61
C GLU A 108 8.09 6.80 12.17
N TRP A 109 7.41 7.68 11.44
CA TRP A 109 7.81 8.06 10.08
C TRP A 109 9.20 8.71 10.04
N LYS A 110 9.47 9.61 11.00
CA LYS A 110 10.75 10.32 11.10
C LYS A 110 11.88 9.42 11.61
N GLU A 111 11.63 8.66 12.66
CA GLU A 111 12.60 7.74 13.28
C GLU A 111 12.98 6.61 12.32
N GLY A 112 12.01 6.08 11.57
CA GLY A 112 12.26 5.08 10.53
C GLY A 112 12.97 5.62 9.28
N GLY A 113 13.22 6.92 9.19
CA GLY A 113 13.79 7.55 8.00
C GLY A 113 12.95 7.31 6.75
N LEU A 114 11.63 7.16 6.90
CA LEU A 114 10.75 6.75 5.82
C LEU A 114 10.53 7.91 4.84
N VAL A 115 10.61 7.58 3.55
CA VAL A 115 10.39 8.53 2.45
C VAL A 115 9.15 8.12 1.69
N TRP A 116 8.28 9.09 1.41
CA TRP A 116 6.96 8.84 0.81
C TRP A 116 7.07 8.02 -0.47
N ASN A 117 7.95 8.44 -1.38
CA ASN A 117 8.14 7.79 -2.68
C ASN A 117 8.59 6.32 -2.54
N THR A 118 9.42 6.01 -1.55
CA THR A 118 9.88 4.64 -1.29
C THR A 118 8.72 3.76 -0.83
N VAL A 119 7.95 4.22 0.15
CA VAL A 119 6.79 3.47 0.68
C VAL A 119 5.71 3.33 -0.40
N TYR A 120 5.46 4.39 -1.17
CA TYR A 120 4.50 4.36 -2.28
C TYR A 120 4.91 3.36 -3.35
N THR A 121 6.18 3.37 -3.78
CA THR A 121 6.68 2.44 -4.80
C THR A 121 6.60 0.99 -4.31
N ALA A 122 6.91 0.73 -3.04
CA ALA A 122 6.75 -0.60 -2.44
C ALA A 122 5.29 -1.02 -2.39
N ALA A 123 4.38 -0.11 -2.02
CA ALA A 123 2.95 -0.38 -1.99
C ALA A 123 2.38 -0.66 -3.38
N VAL A 124 2.81 0.05 -4.42
CA VAL A 124 2.40 -0.23 -5.82
C VAL A 124 2.87 -1.61 -6.26
N LYS A 125 4.13 -2.00 -5.97
CA LYS A 125 4.61 -3.36 -6.29
C LYS A 125 3.79 -4.44 -5.59
N LYS A 126 3.43 -4.23 -4.34
CA LYS A 126 2.56 -5.15 -3.59
C LYS A 126 1.15 -5.19 -4.18
N ALA A 127 0.59 -4.04 -4.53
CA ALA A 127 -0.69 -3.94 -5.21
C ALA A 127 -0.67 -4.69 -6.54
N ASP A 128 0.40 -4.58 -7.34
CA ASP A 128 0.57 -5.31 -8.59
C ASP A 128 0.58 -6.84 -8.39
N ALA A 129 1.22 -7.32 -7.32
CA ALA A 129 1.21 -8.73 -6.97
C ALA A 129 -0.19 -9.21 -6.54
N LEU A 130 -0.87 -8.42 -5.70
CA LEU A 130 -2.24 -8.74 -5.26
C LEU A 130 -3.23 -8.76 -6.42
N VAL A 131 -3.07 -7.90 -7.43
CA VAL A 131 -3.93 -7.89 -8.63
C VAL A 131 -3.92 -9.24 -9.34
N ASP A 132 -2.77 -9.92 -9.37
CA ASP A 132 -2.63 -11.22 -10.02
C ASP A 132 -3.34 -12.35 -9.25
N GLU A 133 -3.56 -12.16 -7.95
CA GLU A 133 -4.23 -13.12 -7.05
C GLU A 133 -5.74 -12.84 -6.92
N LEU A 134 -6.27 -11.79 -7.54
CA LEU A 134 -7.68 -11.45 -7.39
C LEU A 134 -8.59 -12.48 -8.07
N GLU A 135 -9.61 -12.88 -7.32
CA GLU A 135 -10.72 -13.74 -7.78
C GLU A 135 -12.04 -12.96 -7.76
N PRO A 136 -12.37 -12.19 -8.83
CA PRO A 136 -13.59 -11.40 -8.84
C PRO A 136 -14.84 -12.28 -8.98
N ASN A 137 -15.80 -12.08 -8.08
CA ASN A 137 -17.12 -12.70 -8.14
C ASN A 137 -18.09 -11.80 -8.95
N PHE A 138 -18.26 -12.13 -10.22
CA PHE A 138 -19.14 -11.39 -11.13
C PHE A 138 -20.62 -11.67 -10.85
N LYS A 139 -21.38 -10.62 -10.54
CA LYS A 139 -22.84 -10.64 -10.42
C LYS A 139 -23.49 -10.26 -11.74
N ARG A 140 -24.44 -11.07 -12.17
CA ARG A 140 -25.13 -10.93 -13.45
C ARG A 140 -26.63 -10.71 -13.25
N ASP A 141 -27.24 -9.96 -14.14
CA ASP A 141 -28.69 -9.79 -14.18
C ASP A 141 -29.40 -11.02 -14.75
N THR A 142 -30.74 -10.98 -14.78
CA THR A 142 -31.58 -12.07 -15.29
C THR A 142 -31.37 -12.38 -16.77
N ARG A 143 -30.73 -11.48 -17.52
CA ARG A 143 -30.38 -11.66 -18.94
C ARG A 143 -28.93 -12.13 -19.12
N GLY A 144 -28.21 -12.37 -18.02
CA GLY A 144 -26.82 -12.83 -18.02
C GLY A 144 -25.78 -11.72 -18.22
N VAL A 145 -26.20 -10.45 -18.27
CA VAL A 145 -25.28 -9.31 -18.40
C VAL A 145 -24.62 -9.06 -17.05
N ILE A 146 -23.30 -8.81 -17.03
CA ILE A 146 -22.57 -8.50 -15.79
C ILE A 146 -22.98 -7.12 -15.31
N ASP A 147 -23.50 -7.03 -14.09
CA ASP A 147 -23.83 -5.76 -13.45
C ASP A 147 -22.63 -5.19 -12.70
N TYR A 148 -21.93 -6.03 -11.94
CA TYR A 148 -20.75 -5.66 -11.14
C TYR A 148 -19.94 -6.89 -10.72
N ALA A 149 -18.76 -6.67 -10.16
CA ALA A 149 -17.94 -7.68 -9.52
C ALA A 149 -17.73 -7.35 -8.04
N VAL A 150 -17.68 -8.37 -7.20
CA VAL A 150 -17.25 -8.26 -5.80
C VAL A 150 -15.88 -8.91 -5.69
N ILE A 151 -14.95 -8.21 -5.06
CA ILE A 151 -13.60 -8.73 -4.78
C ILE A 151 -13.47 -8.80 -3.26
N GLU A 152 -13.12 -9.97 -2.76
CA GLU A 152 -12.88 -10.22 -1.35
C GLU A 152 -11.49 -10.82 -1.19
N ASN A 153 -10.72 -10.34 -0.21
CA ASN A 153 -9.40 -10.86 0.07
C ASN A 153 -9.03 -10.60 1.53
N GLU A 154 -8.38 -11.57 2.18
CA GLU A 154 -7.93 -11.46 3.57
C GLU A 154 -6.77 -10.46 3.74
N SER A 155 -6.08 -10.12 2.66
CA SER A 155 -5.03 -9.11 2.66
C SER A 155 -5.59 -7.75 3.07
N PRO A 156 -5.02 -7.09 4.09
CA PRO A 156 -5.46 -5.76 4.50
C PRO A 156 -5.08 -4.67 3.48
N TRP A 157 -4.31 -5.05 2.46
CA TRP A 157 -3.84 -4.20 1.38
C TRP A 157 -4.73 -4.28 0.13
N LEU A 158 -5.90 -4.94 0.20
CA LEU A 158 -6.79 -5.06 -0.96
C LEU A 158 -7.20 -3.70 -1.51
N SER A 159 -7.55 -2.71 -0.69
CA SER A 159 -7.85 -1.35 -1.19
C SER A 159 -6.71 -0.71 -1.99
N SER A 160 -5.45 -1.09 -1.70
CA SER A 160 -4.26 -0.56 -2.36
C SER A 160 -4.14 -1.02 -3.81
N VAL A 161 -4.87 -2.06 -4.24
CA VAL A 161 -4.90 -2.52 -5.65
C VAL A 161 -5.33 -1.42 -6.61
N LEU A 162 -6.07 -0.42 -6.13
CA LEU A 162 -6.47 0.76 -6.90
C LEU A 162 -5.29 1.64 -7.35
N LEU A 163 -4.13 1.50 -6.71
CA LEU A 163 -2.90 2.19 -7.10
C LEU A 163 -2.14 1.46 -8.21
N SER A 164 -2.47 0.18 -8.45
CA SER A 164 -1.84 -0.62 -9.48
C SER A 164 -2.30 -0.20 -10.87
N SER A 165 -1.35 -0.04 -11.78
CA SER A 165 -1.65 0.18 -13.21
C SER A 165 -2.22 -1.08 -13.88
N ARG A 166 -2.13 -2.25 -13.24
CA ARG A 166 -2.62 -3.53 -13.74
C ARG A 166 -4.08 -3.80 -13.34
N PHE A 167 -4.61 -3.04 -12.39
CA PHE A 167 -5.96 -3.23 -11.89
C PHE A 167 -7.03 -3.02 -12.96
N LEU A 168 -6.98 -1.91 -13.70
CA LEU A 168 -7.94 -1.65 -14.79
C LEU A 168 -7.88 -2.72 -15.91
N PRO A 169 -6.69 -3.07 -16.47
CA PRO A 169 -6.58 -4.15 -17.46
C PRO A 169 -7.21 -5.48 -17.03
N ARG A 170 -7.25 -5.79 -15.73
CA ARG A 170 -7.85 -7.01 -15.19
C ARG A 170 -9.36 -7.11 -15.44
N PHE A 171 -10.04 -5.97 -15.58
CA PHE A 171 -11.49 -5.84 -15.76
C PHE A 171 -11.89 -5.29 -17.14
N GLU A 172 -10.93 -4.89 -17.96
CA GLU A 172 -11.19 -4.16 -19.20
C GLU A 172 -12.04 -4.97 -20.20
N LYS A 173 -11.87 -6.29 -20.23
CA LYS A 173 -12.67 -7.18 -21.09
C LYS A 173 -14.14 -7.22 -20.69
N GLU A 174 -14.43 -7.16 -19.40
CA GLU A 174 -15.79 -7.28 -18.85
C GLU A 174 -16.49 -5.93 -18.69
N PHE A 175 -15.76 -4.88 -18.33
CA PHE A 175 -16.31 -3.56 -17.96
C PHE A 175 -15.87 -2.39 -18.85
N GLY A 176 -14.93 -2.61 -19.77
CA GLY A 176 -14.41 -1.58 -20.67
C GLY A 176 -13.28 -0.73 -20.07
N GLU A 177 -12.97 0.39 -20.72
CA GLU A 177 -11.77 1.20 -20.40
C GLU A 177 -11.88 2.03 -19.11
N ARG A 178 -13.06 2.02 -18.47
CA ARG A 178 -13.36 2.84 -17.29
C ARG A 178 -14.26 2.07 -16.34
N ILE A 179 -13.89 2.07 -15.06
CA ILE A 179 -14.64 1.39 -14.01
C ILE A 179 -14.89 2.32 -12.84
N HIS A 180 -16.04 2.16 -12.19
CA HIS A 180 -16.30 2.71 -10.87
C HIS A 180 -15.97 1.67 -9.81
N VAL A 181 -15.28 2.07 -8.76
CA VAL A 181 -14.96 1.21 -7.63
C VAL A 181 -15.46 1.84 -6.34
N VAL A 182 -16.12 1.02 -5.52
CA VAL A 182 -16.54 1.38 -4.18
C VAL A 182 -15.80 0.48 -3.20
N ALA A 183 -14.99 1.08 -2.33
CA ALA A 183 -14.22 0.40 -1.30
C ALA A 183 -14.90 0.61 0.06
N LEU A 184 -15.87 -0.25 0.38
CA LEU A 184 -16.61 -0.14 1.65
C LEU A 184 -15.78 -0.62 2.84
N ASP A 185 -15.10 -1.76 2.67
CA ASP A 185 -14.25 -2.38 3.69
C ASP A 185 -12.83 -2.58 3.14
N ARG A 186 -11.83 -2.62 4.04
CA ARG A 186 -10.43 -2.91 3.67
C ARG A 186 -10.27 -4.22 2.90
N HIS A 187 -11.16 -5.18 3.11
CA HIS A 187 -11.15 -6.52 2.54
C HIS A 187 -12.22 -6.76 1.48
N ARG A 188 -12.99 -5.73 1.10
CA ARG A 188 -14.06 -5.87 0.11
C ARG A 188 -14.18 -4.67 -0.83
N LEU A 189 -14.08 -4.93 -2.12
CA LEU A 189 -14.27 -3.96 -3.20
C LEU A 189 -15.46 -4.34 -4.08
N TYR A 190 -16.20 -3.33 -4.53
CA TYR A 190 -17.25 -3.48 -5.54
C TYR A 190 -16.83 -2.73 -6.80
N VAL A 191 -16.78 -3.44 -7.93
CA VAL A 191 -16.35 -2.90 -9.22
C VAL A 191 -17.52 -2.90 -10.19
N PHE A 192 -17.85 -1.73 -10.73
CA PHE A 192 -18.92 -1.50 -11.68
C PHE A 192 -18.35 -0.97 -13.00
N PRO A 193 -18.97 -1.27 -14.14
CA PRO A 193 -18.66 -0.55 -15.37
C PRO A 193 -19.03 0.93 -15.20
N ALA A 194 -18.14 1.84 -15.60
CA ALA A 194 -18.44 3.27 -15.54
C ALA A 194 -19.48 3.67 -16.60
N ASP A 195 -19.45 2.98 -17.74
CA ASP A 195 -20.32 3.22 -18.88
C ASP A 195 -21.49 2.24 -18.87
N GLY A 196 -22.73 2.77 -18.78
CA GLY A 196 -23.94 1.94 -18.76
C GLY A 196 -24.11 1.08 -17.51
N GLY A 197 -23.29 1.28 -16.48
CA GLY A 197 -23.39 0.58 -15.21
C GLY A 197 -24.62 0.96 -14.39
N LYS A 198 -25.01 0.07 -13.48
CA LYS A 198 -26.20 0.22 -12.63
C LYS A 198 -25.86 0.67 -11.20
N LEU A 199 -24.70 1.30 -10.98
CA LEU A 199 -24.23 1.66 -9.64
C LEU A 199 -25.30 2.40 -8.82
N GLN A 200 -26.01 3.37 -9.42
CA GLN A 200 -27.07 4.13 -8.76
C GLN A 200 -28.22 3.25 -8.25
N GLY A 201 -28.52 2.14 -8.94
CA GLY A 201 -29.53 1.18 -8.50
C GLY A 201 -29.09 0.33 -7.30
N TYR A 202 -27.78 0.20 -7.07
CA TYR A 202 -27.20 -0.53 -5.95
C TYR A 202 -26.74 0.38 -4.80
N ALA A 203 -26.60 1.69 -5.04
CA ALA A 203 -26.06 2.65 -4.08
C ALA A 203 -26.78 2.63 -2.72
N PRO A 204 -28.13 2.62 -2.62
CA PRO A 204 -28.80 2.54 -1.32
C PRO A 204 -28.44 1.26 -0.54
N ALA A 205 -28.38 0.10 -1.22
CA ALA A 205 -28.04 -1.16 -0.58
C ALA A 205 -26.57 -1.22 -0.15
N LEU A 206 -25.66 -0.57 -0.89
CA LEU A 206 -24.26 -0.45 -0.51
C LEU A 206 -24.07 0.51 0.68
N ALA A 207 -24.85 1.58 0.75
CA ALA A 207 -24.85 2.50 1.90
C ALA A 207 -25.37 1.79 3.15
N ASP A 208 -26.50 1.08 3.06
CA ASP A 208 -27.03 0.26 4.15
C ASP A 208 -25.99 -0.77 4.63
N LEU A 209 -25.29 -1.42 3.68
CA LEU A 209 -24.23 -2.36 3.99
C LEU A 209 -23.03 -1.70 4.69
N TYR A 210 -22.65 -0.48 4.30
CA TYR A 210 -21.55 0.26 4.93
C TYR A 210 -21.80 0.52 6.42
N HIS A 211 -23.05 0.80 6.78
CA HIS A 211 -23.47 1.07 8.17
C HIS A 211 -23.76 -0.20 8.98
N ASP A 212 -23.70 -1.38 8.37
CA ASP A 212 -23.85 -2.65 9.06
C ASP A 212 -22.51 -3.11 9.68
N ASP A 213 -22.32 -2.76 10.96
CA ASP A 213 -21.18 -3.17 11.80
C ASP A 213 -20.98 -4.69 11.86
N SER A 214 -22.01 -5.49 11.57
CA SER A 214 -21.90 -6.95 11.56
C SER A 214 -21.13 -7.44 10.32
N THR A 215 -21.22 -6.72 9.20
CA THR A 215 -20.61 -7.07 7.92
C THR A 215 -19.32 -6.28 7.65
N ILE A 216 -19.31 -4.97 7.92
CA ILE A 216 -18.17 -4.08 7.67
C ILE A 216 -17.38 -3.93 8.97
N LYS A 217 -16.19 -4.52 9.01
CA LYS A 217 -15.33 -4.48 10.21
C LYS A 217 -14.34 -3.33 10.16
N HIS A 218 -14.00 -2.91 8.94
CA HIS A 218 -12.90 -2.04 8.65
C HIS A 218 -13.31 -1.04 7.57
N PRO A 219 -14.18 -0.08 7.92
CA PRO A 219 -14.74 0.85 6.95
C PRO A 219 -13.64 1.70 6.31
N VAL A 220 -13.73 1.86 4.98
CA VAL A 220 -12.78 2.64 4.17
C VAL A 220 -13.43 3.93 3.69
N SER A 221 -14.42 3.85 2.81
CA SER A 221 -15.06 5.03 2.23
C SER A 221 -16.42 4.74 1.60
N LEU A 222 -17.29 5.76 1.58
CA LEU A 222 -18.52 5.81 0.80
C LEU A 222 -18.32 6.45 -0.58
N GLU A 223 -17.11 6.96 -0.86
CA GLU A 223 -16.80 7.58 -2.14
C GLU A 223 -16.73 6.56 -3.28
N VAL A 224 -17.19 6.99 -4.45
CA VAL A 224 -17.06 6.27 -5.70
C VAL A 224 -15.79 6.74 -6.40
N PHE A 225 -14.89 5.80 -6.66
CA PHE A 225 -13.65 6.06 -7.39
C PHE A 225 -13.80 5.70 -8.85
N LEU A 226 -13.50 6.63 -9.75
CA LEU A 226 -13.27 6.33 -11.15
C LEU A 226 -11.83 5.90 -11.34
N VAL A 227 -11.65 4.73 -11.98
CA VAL A 227 -10.35 4.23 -12.42
C VAL A 227 -10.36 4.18 -13.94
N ASP A 228 -9.45 4.92 -14.56
CA ASP A 228 -9.23 4.97 -16.00
C ASP A 228 -7.73 5.07 -16.33
N LYS A 229 -7.38 5.25 -17.61
CA LYS A 229 -5.99 5.39 -18.07
C LYS A 229 -5.24 6.59 -17.46
N SER A 230 -5.95 7.58 -16.89
CA SER A 230 -5.37 8.72 -16.19
C SER A 230 -5.08 8.47 -14.71
N GLY A 231 -5.51 7.33 -14.18
CA GLY A 231 -5.34 6.93 -12.79
C GLY A 231 -6.66 6.91 -12.01
N ILE A 232 -6.57 7.11 -10.71
CA ILE A 232 -7.71 7.10 -9.78
C ILE A 232 -8.11 8.53 -9.39
N ARG A 233 -9.42 8.78 -9.35
CA ARG A 233 -10.02 9.98 -8.75
C ARG A 233 -11.41 9.68 -8.17
N ALA A 234 -11.83 10.41 -7.15
CA ALA A 234 -13.22 10.32 -6.70
C ALA A 234 -14.16 11.04 -7.66
N VAL A 235 -15.37 10.52 -7.85
CA VAL A 235 -16.40 11.12 -8.73
C VAL A 235 -17.73 11.38 -8.04
N GLY A 236 -17.91 10.93 -6.80
CA GLY A 236 -19.11 11.14 -5.99
C GLY A 236 -19.09 10.29 -4.72
N SER A 237 -20.23 10.23 -4.04
CA SER A 237 -20.51 9.33 -2.92
C SER A 237 -21.71 8.44 -3.26
N ILE A 238 -21.81 7.27 -2.64
CA ILE A 238 -23.01 6.41 -2.77
C ILE A 238 -24.21 6.91 -1.94
N GLU A 239 -24.00 7.92 -1.08
CA GLU A 239 -25.07 8.57 -0.30
C GLU A 239 -25.57 9.90 -0.91
N ASP A 240 -24.91 10.40 -1.96
CA ASP A 240 -25.29 11.64 -2.67
C ASP A 240 -26.34 11.38 -3.77
#